data_AF-A0A318U9W8-F1
#
_entry.id   AF-A0A318U9W8-F1
#
_cell.length_a   1.000
_cell.length_b   1.000
_cell.length_c   1.000
_cell.angle_alpha   90.00
_cell.angle_beta   90.00
_cell.angle_gamma   90.00
#
_symmetry.space_group_name_H-M   'P 1'
#
loop_
_entity.id
_entity.type
_entity.pdbx_description
1 polymer ?
#
loop_
_entity_poly.entity_id
_entity_poly.type
_entity_poly.pdbx_seq_one_letter_code
_entity_poly.pdbx_strand_id
1 'polypeptide(L)' 'MIPIKEHISPLELIELLKPKIKKELTQTDPKNRDDLEHEIILKILEGLKTRTFQRIPTFFELLEKEQQKE' A
#
# COMPACT_ATOMS: atom_id res chain seq x y z
N MET A 1 -8.40 15.37 -18.85
CA MET A 1 -7.61 15.73 -17.66
C MET A 1 -8.13 14.87 -16.52
N ILE A 2 -7.41 13.81 -16.16
CA ILE A 2 -7.80 12.91 -15.05
C ILE A 2 -7.23 13.54 -13.78
N PRO A 3 -8.03 13.83 -12.74
CA PRO A 3 -7.49 14.38 -11.51
C PRO A 3 -6.60 13.31 -10.87
N ILE A 4 -5.32 13.60 -10.75
CA ILE A 4 -4.38 12.80 -9.96
C ILE A 4 -4.84 12.97 -8.50
N LYS A 5 -5.58 12.00 -7.96
CA LYS A 5 -5.83 11.96 -6.52
C LYS A 5 -4.48 11.76 -5.85
N GLU A 6 -3.91 12.82 -5.26
CA GLU A 6 -2.63 12.77 -4.54
C GLU A 6 -2.65 11.83 -3.33
N HIS A 7 -3.81 11.33 -2.92
CA HIS A 7 -3.94 10.35 -1.84
C HIS A 7 -4.96 9.26 -2.18
N ILE A 8 -4.51 8.00 -2.22
CA ILE A 8 -5.37 6.81 -2.22
C ILE A 8 -5.83 6.57 -0.78
N SER A 9 -7.14 6.48 -0.55
CA SER A 9 -7.66 6.11 0.75
C SER A 9 -7.34 4.64 1.09
N PRO A 10 -7.24 4.27 2.38
CA PRO A 10 -7.03 2.87 2.76
C PRO A 10 -8.05 1.90 2.14
N LEU A 11 -9.31 2.32 2.03
CA LEU A 11 -10.36 1.52 1.41
C LEU A 11 -10.11 1.30 -0.09
N GLU A 12 -9.75 2.37 -0.82
CA GLU A 12 -9.39 2.27 -2.25
C GLU A 12 -8.16 1.37 -2.44
N LEU A 13 -7.17 1.44 -1.56
CA LEU A 13 -6.00 0.55 -1.60
C LEU A 13 -6.39 -0.92 -1.40
N ILE A 14 -7.25 -1.22 -0.42
CA ILE A 14 -7.71 -2.59 -0.17
C ILE A 14 -8.47 -3.13 -1.39
N GLU A 15 -9.38 -2.34 -1.98
CA GLU A 15 -10.12 -2.78 -3.17
C GLU A 15 -9.20 -2.99 -4.38
N LEU A 16 -8.14 -2.19 -4.54
CA LEU A 16 -7.11 -2.40 -5.56
C LEU A 16 -6.31 -3.69 -5.32
N LEU A 17 -6.05 -4.05 -4.06
CA LEU A 17 -5.26 -5.22 -3.70
C LEU A 17 -6.07 -6.52 -3.65
N LYS A 18 -7.40 -6.43 -3.47
CA LYS A 18 -8.32 -7.55 -3.32
C LYS A 18 -8.19 -8.64 -4.39
N PRO A 19 -8.04 -8.33 -5.70
CA PRO A 19 -7.87 -9.37 -6.72
C PRO A 19 -6.56 -10.15 -6.52
N LYS A 20 -5.50 -9.47 -6.11
CA LYS A 20 -4.19 -10.09 -5.84
C LYS A 20 -4.25 -10.94 -4.57
N ILE A 21 -4.85 -10.43 -3.49
CA ILE A 21 -5.05 -11.18 -2.24
C ILE A 21 -5.80 -12.49 -2.53
N LYS A 22 -6.94 -12.40 -3.23
CA LYS A 22 -7.74 -13.58 -3.59
C LYS A 22 -6.98 -14.58 -4.45
N LYS A 23 -6.17 -14.10 -5.40
CA LYS A 23 -5.31 -14.96 -6.22
C LYS A 23 -4.33 -15.74 -5.36
N GLU A 24 -3.65 -15.10 -4.42
CA GLU A 24 -2.69 -15.79 -3.55
C GLU A 24 -3.38 -16.80 -2.61
N LEU A 25 -4.56 -16.47 -2.09
CA LEU A 25 -5.35 -17.38 -1.24
C LEU A 25 -5.82 -18.65 -1.95
N THR A 26 -5.85 -18.69 -3.29
CA THR A 26 -6.15 -19.95 -4.01
C THR A 26 -5.12 -21.04 -3.74
N GLN A 27 -3.90 -20.67 -3.32
CA GLN A 27 -2.81 -21.59 -2.99
C GLN A 27 -2.90 -22.13 -1.54
N THR A 28 -3.86 -21.66 -0.75
CA THR A 28 -4.06 -22.11 0.64
C THR A 28 -5.24 -23.07 0.76
N ASP A 29 -5.35 -23.73 1.92
CA ASP A 29 -6.50 -24.57 2.25
C ASP A 29 -7.80 -23.74 2.14
N PRO A 30 -8.82 -24.21 1.38
CA PRO A 30 -10.10 -23.52 1.23
C PRO A 30 -10.77 -23.12 2.55
N LYS A 31 -10.62 -23.94 3.61
CA LYS A 31 -11.23 -23.69 4.92
C LYS A 31 -10.66 -22.47 5.63
N ASN A 32 -9.44 -22.08 5.29
CA ASN A 32 -8.74 -20.97 5.93
C ASN A 32 -8.78 -19.69 5.11
N ARG A 33 -9.33 -19.70 3.89
CA ARG A 33 -9.22 -18.57 2.95
C ARG A 33 -9.86 -17.30 3.47
N ASP A 34 -11.06 -17.41 4.04
CA ASP A 34 -11.79 -16.24 4.53
C ASP A 34 -11.05 -15.60 5.72
N ASP A 35 -10.61 -16.41 6.68
CA ASP A 35 -9.81 -15.93 7.83
C ASP A 35 -8.48 -15.30 7.38
N LEU A 36 -7.79 -15.93 6.43
CA LEU A 36 -6.53 -15.41 5.88
C LEU A 36 -6.75 -14.11 5.09
N GLU A 37 -7.87 -13.95 4.37
CA GLU A 37 -8.25 -12.70 3.70
C GLU A 37 -8.37 -11.56 4.73
N HIS A 38 -9.09 -11.82 5.82
CA HIS A 38 -9.26 -10.85 6.91
C HIS A 38 -7.93 -10.48 7.58
N GLU A 39 -7.08 -11.45 7.90
CA GLU A 39 -5.77 -11.21 8.49
C GLU A 39 -4.86 -10.38 7.58
N ILE A 40 -4.82 -10.67 6.28
CA ILE A 40 -4.04 -9.90 5.31
C ILE A 40 -4.52 -8.44 5.27
N ILE A 41 -5.84 -8.22 5.22
CA ILE A 41 -6.42 -6.87 5.23
C ILE A 41 -6.05 -6.12 6.51
N LEU A 42 -6.17 -6.76 7.67
CA LEU A 42 -5.79 -6.18 8.96
C LEU A 42 -4.32 -5.78 8.99
N LYS A 43 -3.42 -6.65 8.53
CA LYS A 43 -1.97 -6.36 8.47
C LYS A 43 -1.64 -5.19 7.55
N ILE A 44 -2.35 -5.05 6.43
CA ILE A 44 -2.20 -3.89 5.54
C ILE A 44 -2.62 -2.62 6.29
N LEU A 45 -3.81 -2.60 6.91
CA LEU A 45 -4.32 -1.44 7.66
C LEU A 45 -3.41 -1.06 8.84
N GLU A 46 -2.89 -2.04 9.57
CA GLU A 46 -1.88 -1.82 10.62
C GLU A 46 -0.62 -1.17 10.06
N GLY A 47 -0.12 -1.64 8.91
CA GLY A 47 1.02 -1.05 8.21
C GLY A 47 0.77 0.41 7.79
N LEU A 48 -0.44 0.72 7.31
CA LEU A 48 -0.83 2.09 6.95
C LEU A 48 -0.93 3.00 8.17
N LYS A 49 -1.41 2.49 9.32
CA LYS A 49 -1.55 3.26 10.56
C LYS A 49 -0.21 3.54 11.23
N THR A 50 0.71 2.59 11.17
CA THR A 50 2.01 2.65 11.86
C THR A 50 3.10 3.35 11.05
N ARG A 51 3.01 3.33 9.73
CA ARG A 51 3.90 4.10 8.87
C ARG A 51 3.30 5.47 8.61
N THR A 52 3.94 6.50 9.16
CA THR A 52 3.98 7.77 8.43
C THR A 52 4.67 7.45 7.11
N PHE A 53 3.90 7.31 6.03
CA PHE A 53 4.49 7.29 4.69
C PHE A 53 5.31 8.57 4.62
N GLN A 54 6.64 8.43 4.73
CA GLN A 54 7.53 9.56 4.53
C GLN A 54 7.18 10.08 3.14
N ARG A 55 6.85 11.37 3.09
CA ARG A 55 6.57 12.08 1.85
C ARG A 55 7.60 11.63 0.83
N ILE A 56 7.13 11.07 -0.29
CA ILE A 56 8.02 10.72 -1.39
C ILE A 56 8.68 12.04 -1.80
N PRO A 57 10.02 12.15 -1.69
CA PRO A 57 10.70 13.40 -2.02
C PRO A 57 10.43 13.73 -3.48
N THR A 58 10.11 14.98 -3.75
CA THR A 58 9.94 15.47 -5.11
C THR A 58 11.27 15.42 -5.86
N PHE A 59 11.21 15.44 -7.20
CA PHE A 59 12.40 15.43 -8.04
C PHE A 59 13.41 16.53 -7.67
N PHE A 60 12.94 17.74 -7.35
CA PHE A 60 13.80 18.85 -6.94
C PHE A 60 14.41 18.66 -5.55
N GLU A 61 13.66 18.11 -4.59
CA GLU A 61 14.20 17.80 -3.25
C GLU A 61 15.28 16.71 -3.29
N LEU A 62 15.22 15.81 -4.28
CA LEU A 62 16.28 14.83 -4.53
C LEU A 62 17.54 15.48 -5.09
N LEU A 63 17.40 16.42 -6.04
CA LEU A 63 18.52 17.18 -6.61
C LEU A 63 19.25 18.02 -5.55
N GLU A 64 18.50 18.73 -4.69
CA GLU A 64 19.08 19.54 -3.61
C GLU A 64 19.87 18.70 -2.60
N LYS A 65 19.41 17.47 -2.31
CA LYS A 65 20.13 16.55 -1.42
C LYS A 65 21.44 16.03 -1.99
N GLU A 66 21.54 15.91 -3.31
CA GLU A 66 22.79 15.48 -3.96
C GLU A 66 23.81 16.63 -4.03
N GLN A 67 23.37 17.89 -4.05
CA GLN A 67 24.26 19.07 -4.02
C GLN A 67 24.80 19.42 -2.63
N GLN A 68 24.18 18.92 -1.56
CA GLN A 68 24.63 19.12 -0.17
C GLN A 68 25.64 18.05 0.33
N LYS A 69 26.07 17.13 -0.55
CA LYS A 69 27.08 16.10 -0.24
C LYS A 69 28.52 16.52 -0.58
N GLU A 70 28.76 17.76 -1.00
CA GLU A 70 30.10 18.34 -1.16
C GLU A 70 30.54 19.17 0.05
#